data_AF-A0A0C9XJU9-F1
#
_entry.id   AF-A0A0C9XJU9-F1
#
_cell.length_a   1.000
_cell.length_b   1.000
_cell.length_c   1.000
_cell.angle_alpha   90.00
_cell.angle_beta   90.00
_cell.angle_gamma   90.00
#
_symmetry.space_group_name_H-M   'P 1'
#
loop_
_entity.id
_entity.type
_entity.pdbx_description
1 polymer ?
#
loop_
_entity_poly.entity_id
_entity_poly.type
_entity_poly.pdbx_seq_one_letter_code
_entity_poly.pdbx_strand_id
1 'polypeptide(L)'
;MHLSASIWKPCILLELSELEAACQPATFGVNNENVYDESYRKAGKMDSADFATSFDVKDSDLLNVVDQGLLEGGDEERVIKLELYKLNVYDKGLFLKAYKDTPWSETMFGSLVIIFPTLHEGGEFILHDKEHEWEVDLAESNSESSQQPCVSYVAFFSDVELEVRMVTFGYRVTLTYNLYFAPAGIMPCPTISTLAPYEETLAQALYEIATNDAVLPDGGYLGIGLRHRLP
;
A
#
# COMPACT_ATOMS: atom_id res chain seq x y z
N MET A 1 -22.45 -28.06 21.82
CA MET A 1 -22.60 -26.60 21.87
C MET A 1 -22.15 -26.08 20.51
N HIS A 2 -23.11 -25.79 19.63
CA HIS A 2 -22.85 -25.32 18.27
C HIS A 2 -22.31 -23.88 18.34
N LEU A 3 -21.05 -23.68 18.01
CA LEU A 3 -20.53 -22.36 17.65
C LEU A 3 -20.74 -22.19 16.15
N SER A 4 -21.73 -21.38 15.82
CA SER A 4 -22.05 -20.95 14.47
C SER A 4 -20.83 -20.30 13.82
N ALA A 5 -20.39 -20.84 12.69
CA ALA A 5 -19.42 -20.20 11.81
C ALA A 5 -20.10 -18.98 11.16
N SER A 6 -19.92 -17.81 11.75
CA SER A 6 -20.41 -16.54 11.20
C SER A 6 -19.45 -15.41 11.61
N ILE A 7 -18.19 -15.51 11.18
CA ILE A 7 -17.15 -14.48 11.40
C ILE A 7 -16.53 -14.06 10.05
N TRP A 8 -17.34 -14.10 8.99
CA TRP A 8 -17.01 -13.51 7.70
C TRP A 8 -17.93 -12.32 7.51
N LYS A 9 -17.38 -11.11 7.58
CA LYS A 9 -17.97 -9.96 6.93
C LYS A 9 -16.89 -9.43 5.96
N PRO A 10 -17.19 -9.23 4.67
CA PRO A 10 -16.29 -8.46 3.81
C PRO A 10 -16.00 -7.10 4.47
N CYS A 11 -14.83 -6.49 4.25
CA CYS A 11 -14.56 -5.12 4.70
C CYS A 11 -15.75 -4.26 4.27
N ILE A 12 -16.56 -3.84 5.24
CA ILE A 12 -17.79 -3.13 4.94
C ILE A 12 -17.41 -1.70 4.59
N LEU A 13 -18.15 -1.07 3.68
CA LEU A 13 -17.92 0.34 3.27
C LEU A 13 -17.75 1.30 4.46
N LEU A 14 -18.32 0.97 5.62
CA LEU A 14 -18.15 1.73 6.86
C LEU A 14 -16.69 1.74 7.35
N GLU A 15 -16.00 0.60 7.39
CA GLU A 15 -14.61 0.52 7.86
C GLU A 15 -13.66 1.26 6.93
N LEU A 16 -13.91 1.19 5.62
CA LEU A 16 -13.12 1.92 4.61
C LEU A 16 -13.37 3.43 4.68
N SER A 17 -14.60 3.84 5.00
CA SER A 17 -14.93 5.24 5.27
C SER A 17 -14.23 5.77 6.53
N GLU A 18 -14.13 4.97 7.59
CA GLU A 18 -13.38 5.36 8.80
C GLU A 18 -11.88 5.47 8.52
N LEU A 19 -11.32 4.56 7.73
CA LEU A 19 -9.92 4.62 7.30
C LEU A 19 -9.64 5.87 6.45
N GLU A 20 -10.54 6.20 5.52
CA GLU A 20 -10.46 7.42 4.73
C GLU A 20 -10.53 8.67 5.61
N ALA A 21 -11.47 8.72 6.56
CA ALA A 21 -11.64 9.84 7.47
C ALA A 21 -10.43 10.07 8.39
N ALA A 22 -9.66 9.03 8.68
CA ALA A 22 -8.41 9.11 9.44
C ALA A 22 -7.22 9.57 8.58
N CYS A 23 -7.34 9.58 7.24
CA CYS A 23 -6.28 10.03 6.36
C CYS A 23 -6.12 11.56 6.36
N GLN A 24 -4.90 12.01 6.13
CA GLN A 24 -4.62 13.42 5.84
C GLN A 24 -4.80 13.67 4.34
N PRO A 25 -5.18 14.90 3.91
CA PRO A 25 -5.20 15.23 2.50
C PRO A 25 -3.81 15.07 1.88
N ALA A 26 -3.74 14.36 0.76
CA ALA A 26 -2.47 14.11 0.11
C ALA A 26 -1.90 15.38 -0.55
N THR A 27 -0.66 15.72 -0.19
CA THR A 27 0.11 16.80 -0.82
C THR A 27 1.06 16.24 -1.89
N PHE A 28 1.64 17.12 -2.70
CA PHE A 28 2.70 16.77 -3.65
C PHE A 28 3.80 17.83 -3.64
N GLY A 29 5.03 17.43 -3.97
CA GLY A 29 6.18 18.30 -3.97
C GLY A 29 6.23 19.17 -5.23
N VAL A 30 6.36 20.49 -5.07
CA VAL A 30 6.69 21.43 -6.13
C VAL A 30 7.82 22.31 -5.61
N ASN A 31 8.97 22.34 -6.29
CA ASN A 31 10.13 23.16 -5.90
C ASN A 31 10.55 22.99 -4.42
N ASN A 32 10.57 21.76 -3.91
CA ASN A 32 10.85 21.40 -2.50
C ASN A 32 9.81 21.89 -1.47
N GLU A 33 8.65 22.38 -1.90
CA GLU A 33 7.53 22.71 -1.02
C GLU A 33 6.39 21.70 -1.20
N ASN A 34 5.72 21.33 -0.11
CA ASN A 34 4.53 20.50 -0.17
C ASN A 34 3.33 21.39 -0.52
N VAL A 35 2.76 21.18 -1.70
CA VAL A 35 1.59 21.88 -2.20
C VAL A 35 0.35 21.00 -2.04
N TYR A 36 -0.73 21.63 -1.58
CA TYR A 36 -2.06 21.04 -1.55
C TYR A 36 -2.91 21.68 -2.65
N ASP A 37 -3.29 20.91 -3.67
CA ASP A 37 -4.14 21.35 -4.77
C ASP A 37 -5.09 20.21 -5.16
N GLU A 38 -6.35 20.34 -4.73
CA GLU A 38 -7.40 19.35 -5.01
C GLU A 38 -7.76 19.23 -6.49
N SER A 39 -7.41 20.24 -7.31
CA SER A 39 -7.59 20.15 -8.77
C SER A 39 -6.55 19.25 -9.42
N TYR A 40 -5.45 18.96 -8.71
CA TYR A 40 -4.36 18.11 -9.17
C TYR A 40 -4.36 16.73 -8.50
N ARG A 41 -4.54 16.70 -7.19
CA ARG A 41 -4.58 15.47 -6.39
C ARG A 41 -5.62 15.60 -5.30
N LYS A 42 -6.57 14.68 -5.29
CA LYS A 42 -7.54 14.55 -4.21
C LYS A 42 -7.51 13.10 -3.77
N ALA A 43 -6.78 12.80 -2.69
CA ALA A 43 -6.61 11.47 -2.13
C ALA A 43 -6.38 11.58 -0.62
N GLY A 44 -6.85 10.60 0.15
CA GLY A 44 -6.42 10.42 1.54
C GLY A 44 -5.04 9.75 1.56
N LYS A 45 -4.15 10.23 2.42
CA LYS A 45 -2.80 9.68 2.65
C LYS A 45 -2.57 9.46 4.15
N MET A 46 -1.91 8.36 4.49
CA MET A 46 -1.21 8.18 5.76
C MET A 46 0.27 7.92 5.50
N ASP A 47 1.13 8.58 6.26
CA ASP A 47 2.57 8.29 6.24
C ASP A 47 2.85 7.00 7.03
N SER A 48 3.95 6.30 6.70
CA SER A 48 4.28 5.00 7.30
C SER A 48 4.43 4.99 8.82
N ALA A 49 4.58 6.15 9.47
CA ALA A 49 4.57 6.30 10.92
C ALA A 49 3.16 6.31 11.54
N ASP A 50 2.12 6.59 10.74
CA ASP A 50 0.75 6.80 11.19
C ASP A 50 -0.13 5.56 11.00
N PHE A 51 0.39 4.49 10.40
CA PHE A 51 -0.33 3.22 10.23
C PHE A 51 0.59 2.02 10.41
N ALA A 52 -0.01 0.87 10.71
CA ALA A 52 0.65 -0.42 10.70
C ALA A 52 -0.13 -1.39 9.79
N THR A 53 0.59 -2.29 9.14
CA THR A 53 0.02 -3.32 8.27
C THR A 53 0.66 -4.66 8.60
N SER A 54 -0.14 -5.71 8.65
CA SER A 54 0.34 -7.10 8.76
C SER A 54 0.78 -7.69 7.42
N PHE A 55 0.62 -6.93 6.33
CA PHE A 55 1.16 -7.26 5.02
C PHE A 55 2.53 -6.60 4.86
N ASP A 56 3.61 -7.40 4.85
CA ASP A 56 4.94 -6.98 4.39
C ASP A 56 5.25 -7.72 3.07
N VAL A 57 5.66 -6.96 2.06
CA VAL A 57 6.08 -7.50 0.75
C VAL A 57 7.24 -8.49 0.90
N LYS A 58 8.09 -8.32 1.93
CA LYS A 58 9.23 -9.23 2.21
C LYS A 58 8.80 -10.65 2.58
N ASP A 59 7.59 -10.81 3.09
CA ASP A 59 7.03 -12.12 3.43
C ASP A 59 6.44 -12.82 2.19
N SER A 60 6.58 -12.23 1.00
CA SER A 60 6.08 -12.74 -0.27
C SER A 60 7.17 -12.85 -1.34
N ASP A 61 6.92 -13.64 -2.38
CA ASP A 61 7.80 -13.74 -3.56
C ASP A 61 7.73 -12.49 -4.47
N LEU A 62 6.96 -11.48 -4.11
CA LEU A 62 6.70 -10.33 -4.98
C LEU A 62 7.98 -9.55 -5.29
N LEU A 63 8.94 -9.49 -4.37
CA LEU A 63 10.23 -8.86 -4.63
C LEU A 63 11.00 -9.56 -5.77
N ASN A 64 10.98 -10.89 -5.80
CA ASN A 64 11.60 -11.68 -6.87
C ASN A 64 10.88 -11.45 -8.22
N VAL A 65 9.55 -11.31 -8.19
CA VAL A 65 8.76 -11.01 -9.39
C VAL A 65 9.07 -9.62 -9.93
N VAL A 66 9.21 -8.62 -9.05
CA VAL A 66 9.63 -7.26 -9.44
C VAL A 66 11.04 -7.27 -10.02
N ASP A 67 11.98 -7.97 -9.39
CA ASP A 67 13.35 -8.09 -9.88
C ASP A 67 13.41 -8.71 -11.29
N GLN A 68 12.74 -9.85 -11.50
CA GLN A 68 12.72 -10.52 -12.80
C GLN A 68 11.94 -9.75 -13.86
N GLY A 69 10.81 -9.14 -13.49
CA GLY A 69 9.90 -8.48 -14.42
C GLY A 69 10.35 -7.06 -14.80
N LEU A 70 10.75 -6.26 -13.81
CA LEU A 70 11.10 -4.85 -14.03
C LEU A 70 12.57 -4.66 -14.43
N LEU A 71 13.50 -5.50 -13.92
CA LEU A 71 14.93 -5.40 -14.20
C LEU A 71 15.43 -6.47 -15.20
N GLU A 72 14.53 -7.27 -15.76
CA GLU A 72 14.82 -8.36 -16.71
C GLU A 72 15.86 -9.38 -16.19
N GLY A 73 16.07 -9.45 -14.87
CA GLY A 73 17.12 -10.27 -14.25
C GLY A 73 18.55 -9.85 -14.62
N GLY A 74 18.74 -8.62 -15.10
CA GLY A 74 19.98 -8.17 -15.75
C GLY A 74 21.16 -7.88 -14.83
N ASP A 75 21.03 -8.00 -13.50
CA ASP A 75 22.14 -7.73 -12.59
C ASP A 75 22.05 -8.51 -11.26
N GLU A 76 22.59 -9.73 -11.27
CA GLU A 76 22.63 -10.65 -10.12
C GLU A 76 23.36 -10.07 -8.88
N GLU A 77 24.12 -8.97 -9.03
CA GLU A 77 24.83 -8.31 -7.94
C GLU A 77 24.01 -7.18 -7.26
N ARG A 78 22.89 -6.73 -7.87
CA ARG A 78 22.08 -5.62 -7.34
C ARG A 78 20.97 -6.12 -6.42
N VAL A 79 21.16 -5.95 -5.11
CA VAL A 79 20.12 -6.22 -4.11
C VAL A 79 19.09 -5.09 -4.09
N ILE A 80 17.81 -5.41 -4.27
CA ILE A 80 16.71 -4.46 -4.11
C ILE A 80 16.35 -4.30 -2.64
N LYS A 81 16.27 -3.06 -2.16
CA LYS A 81 15.71 -2.70 -0.85
C LYS A 81 14.33 -2.07 -1.03
N LEU A 82 13.36 -2.60 -0.28
CA LEU A 82 12.01 -2.06 -0.15
C LEU A 82 11.89 -1.14 1.06
N GLU A 83 11.20 -0.03 0.90
CA GLU A 83 10.81 0.86 2.01
C GLU A 83 9.32 1.17 1.91
N LEU A 84 8.55 0.82 2.94
CA LEU A 84 7.14 1.19 3.02
C LEU A 84 7.03 2.71 3.16
N TYR A 85 6.37 3.35 2.20
CA TYR A 85 6.30 4.80 2.14
C TYR A 85 4.96 5.33 2.66
N LYS A 86 3.84 4.97 2.02
CA LYS A 86 2.52 5.54 2.33
C LYS A 86 1.38 4.57 2.08
N LEU A 87 0.29 4.79 2.78
CA LEU A 87 -1.03 4.25 2.46
C LEU A 87 -1.85 5.35 1.78
N ASN A 88 -2.58 5.02 0.71
CA ASN A 88 -3.55 5.93 0.11
C ASN A 88 -4.95 5.32 0.11
N VAL A 89 -5.96 6.17 0.36
CA VAL A 89 -7.37 5.83 0.21
C VAL A 89 -8.01 6.80 -0.76
N TYR A 90 -8.71 6.27 -1.76
CA TYR A 90 -9.47 7.03 -2.72
C TYR A 90 -10.95 6.69 -2.57
N ASP A 91 -11.75 7.64 -2.06
CA ASP A 91 -13.21 7.61 -2.10
C ASP A 91 -13.73 8.09 -3.46
N LYS A 92 -15.03 7.99 -3.66
CA LYS A 92 -15.76 8.59 -4.77
C LYS A 92 -15.35 10.04 -5.03
N GLY A 93 -14.97 10.32 -6.28
CA GLY A 93 -14.55 11.64 -6.75
C GLY A 93 -13.07 11.94 -6.49
N LEU A 94 -12.35 11.06 -5.79
CA LEU A 94 -10.91 11.18 -5.55
C LEU A 94 -10.12 10.65 -6.76
N PHE A 95 -9.02 11.33 -7.08
CA PHE A 95 -8.18 11.06 -8.25
C PHE A 95 -6.75 11.59 -8.04
N LEU A 96 -5.86 11.20 -8.93
CA LEU A 96 -4.49 11.71 -9.02
C LEU A 96 -4.18 11.97 -10.50
N LYS A 97 -3.92 13.22 -10.89
CA LYS A 97 -3.42 13.49 -12.25
C LYS A 97 -2.04 12.92 -12.45
N ALA A 98 -1.70 12.71 -13.73
CA ALA A 98 -0.37 12.29 -14.16
C ALA A 98 0.71 13.13 -13.46
N TYR A 99 1.56 12.43 -12.71
CA TYR A 99 2.70 13.02 -12.03
C TYR A 99 3.88 12.07 -12.09
N LYS A 100 5.07 12.64 -12.19
CA LYS A 100 6.32 11.89 -12.11
C LYS A 100 6.75 11.81 -10.65
N ASP A 101 7.03 10.61 -10.17
CA ASP A 101 7.65 10.47 -8.85
C ASP A 101 8.99 11.23 -8.84
N THR A 102 9.17 12.13 -7.87
CA THR A 102 10.44 12.82 -7.71
C THR A 102 11.34 11.92 -6.87
N PRO A 103 12.46 11.40 -7.41
CA PRO A 103 13.32 10.51 -6.66
C PRO A 103 13.83 11.23 -5.39
N TRP A 104 13.61 10.64 -4.23
CA TRP A 104 14.11 11.18 -2.96
C TRP A 104 15.62 10.97 -2.75
N SER A 105 16.23 10.08 -3.54
CA SER A 105 17.66 9.78 -3.49
C SER A 105 18.15 9.27 -4.84
N GLU A 106 19.46 9.36 -5.07
CA GLU A 106 20.12 8.79 -6.27
C GLU A 106 19.98 7.26 -6.36
N THR A 107 19.71 6.60 -5.24
CA THR A 107 19.57 5.14 -5.16
C THR A 107 18.14 4.65 -5.37
N MET A 108 17.15 5.54 -5.33
CA MET A 108 15.75 5.20 -5.60
C MET A 108 15.57 5.08 -7.10
N PHE A 109 15.09 3.93 -7.56
CA PHE A 109 14.91 3.68 -8.99
C PHE A 109 13.46 3.48 -9.40
N GLY A 110 12.55 3.21 -8.45
CA GLY A 110 11.17 2.88 -8.78
C GLY A 110 10.25 2.87 -7.58
N SER A 111 8.99 2.56 -7.89
CA SER A 111 7.89 2.47 -6.95
C SER A 111 7.15 1.14 -7.16
N LEU A 112 6.74 0.51 -6.07
CA LEU A 112 5.85 -0.66 -6.06
C LEU A 112 4.56 -0.27 -5.35
N VAL A 113 3.43 -0.38 -6.04
CA VAL A 113 2.11 -0.10 -5.50
C VAL A 113 1.33 -1.40 -5.37
N ILE A 114 0.95 -1.72 -4.13
CA ILE A 114 0.05 -2.83 -3.80
C ILE A 114 -1.37 -2.28 -3.74
N ILE A 115 -2.30 -2.95 -4.40
CA ILE A 115 -3.69 -2.56 -4.51
C ILE A 115 -4.52 -3.63 -3.82
N PHE A 116 -5.14 -3.26 -2.71
CA PHE A 116 -5.98 -4.19 -1.95
C PHE A 116 -7.29 -4.44 -2.69
N PRO A 117 -7.88 -5.65 -2.55
CA PRO A 117 -9.12 -6.04 -3.22
C PRO A 117 -10.34 -5.44 -2.51
N THR A 118 -10.38 -4.12 -2.40
CA THR A 118 -11.52 -3.38 -1.85
C THR A 118 -12.56 -3.15 -2.94
N LEU A 119 -13.85 -3.11 -2.58
CA LEU A 119 -14.91 -2.86 -3.54
C LEU A 119 -14.86 -1.41 -4.03
N HIS A 120 -14.62 -1.21 -5.33
CA HIS A 120 -14.63 0.10 -5.99
C HIS A 120 -14.94 -0.02 -7.49
N GLU A 121 -15.39 1.08 -8.09
CA GLU A 121 -15.48 1.30 -9.55
C GLU A 121 -14.67 2.55 -9.93
N GLY A 122 -14.10 2.55 -11.13
CA GLY A 122 -13.13 3.56 -11.54
C GLY A 122 -11.81 3.43 -10.76
N GLY A 123 -10.98 4.47 -10.76
CA GLY A 123 -9.70 4.43 -10.05
C GLY A 123 -8.62 3.63 -10.77
N GLU A 124 -8.76 3.47 -12.08
CA GLU A 124 -7.82 2.81 -12.96
C GLU A 124 -6.43 3.44 -12.81
N PHE A 125 -5.42 2.58 -12.77
CA PHE A 125 -4.04 2.99 -12.62
C PHE A 125 -3.44 3.14 -14.02
N ILE A 126 -2.98 4.34 -14.36
CA ILE A 126 -2.41 4.62 -15.68
C ILE A 126 -0.94 4.98 -15.52
N LEU A 127 -0.11 4.26 -16.25
CA LEU A 127 1.30 4.55 -16.39
C LEU A 127 1.55 5.20 -17.74
N HIS A 128 2.28 6.31 -17.73
CA HIS A 128 2.68 7.02 -18.94
C HIS A 128 4.20 7.03 -19.06
N ASP A 129 4.69 6.52 -20.17
CA ASP A 129 6.03 6.81 -20.68
C ASP A 129 5.90 7.64 -21.97
N LYS A 130 6.99 8.27 -22.43
CA LYS A 130 7.01 9.23 -23.54
C LYS A 130 6.31 8.75 -24.83
N GLU A 131 6.21 7.44 -25.04
CA GLU A 131 5.65 6.83 -26.24
C GLU A 131 4.46 5.91 -25.97
N HIS A 132 4.16 5.58 -24.70
CA HIS A 132 3.24 4.51 -24.36
C HIS A 132 2.38 4.85 -23.13
N GLU A 133 1.11 4.47 -23.18
CA GLU A 133 0.16 4.53 -22.08
C GLU A 133 -0.25 3.09 -21.75
N TRP A 134 -0.17 2.73 -20.47
CA TRP A 134 -0.65 1.44 -19.97
C TRP A 134 -1.73 1.67 -18.93
N GLU A 135 -2.95 1.23 -19.26
CA GLU A 135 -4.08 1.23 -18.34
C GLU A 135 -4.16 -0.12 -17.62
N VAL A 136 -4.22 -0.06 -16.30
CA VAL A 136 -4.33 -1.22 -15.42
C VAL A 136 -5.63 -1.08 -14.64
N ASP A 137 -6.70 -1.69 -15.19
CA ASP A 137 -7.98 -1.87 -14.50
C ASP A 137 -7.93 -3.14 -13.65
N LEU A 138 -8.09 -2.96 -12.34
CA LEU A 138 -8.04 -4.02 -11.34
C LEU A 138 -9.33 -4.06 -10.52
N ALA A 139 -10.39 -3.38 -10.96
CA ALA A 139 -11.70 -3.45 -10.32
C ALA A 139 -12.35 -4.82 -10.58
N GLU A 140 -12.20 -5.38 -11.79
CA GLU A 140 -12.82 -6.65 -12.19
C GLU A 140 -12.14 -7.90 -11.59
N SER A 141 -10.85 -7.83 -11.26
CA SER A 141 -10.12 -8.92 -10.62
C SER A 141 -10.57 -9.17 -9.16
N ASN A 142 -11.32 -8.23 -8.58
CA ASN A 142 -11.92 -8.32 -7.25
C ASN A 142 -13.31 -8.99 -7.23
N SER A 143 -13.76 -9.55 -8.37
CA SER A 143 -15.02 -10.30 -8.42
C SER A 143 -14.98 -11.53 -7.51
N GLU A 144 -16.07 -11.79 -6.78
CA GLU A 144 -16.26 -12.91 -5.84
C GLU A 144 -16.06 -14.33 -6.43
N SER A 145 -15.65 -14.42 -7.70
CA SER A 145 -15.38 -15.67 -8.43
C SER A 145 -14.03 -16.30 -8.08
N SER A 146 -13.09 -15.53 -7.53
CA SER A 146 -11.82 -16.03 -7.00
C SER A 146 -12.04 -16.64 -5.60
N GLN A 147 -11.80 -17.95 -5.46
CA GLN A 147 -11.96 -18.67 -4.18
C GLN A 147 -10.98 -18.23 -3.08
N GLN A 148 -10.03 -17.35 -3.41
CA GLN A 148 -9.01 -16.83 -2.50
C GLN A 148 -8.82 -15.33 -2.74
N PRO A 149 -8.72 -14.52 -1.67
CA PRO A 149 -8.41 -13.10 -1.79
C PRO A 149 -6.99 -12.93 -2.37
N CYS A 150 -6.87 -12.17 -3.44
CA CYS A 150 -5.61 -11.79 -4.06
C CYS A 150 -5.39 -10.28 -3.94
N VAL A 151 -4.13 -9.85 -3.88
CA VAL A 151 -3.76 -8.44 -4.05
C VAL A 151 -3.24 -8.24 -5.46
N SER A 152 -3.55 -7.10 -6.05
CA SER A 152 -2.95 -6.69 -7.30
C SER A 152 -1.75 -5.79 -7.01
N TYR A 153 -0.80 -5.71 -7.94
CA TYR A 153 0.36 -4.83 -7.78
C TYR A 153 0.77 -4.22 -9.12
N VAL A 154 1.44 -3.08 -9.04
CA VAL A 154 2.09 -2.41 -10.17
C VAL A 154 3.46 -1.94 -9.73
N ALA A 155 4.51 -2.29 -10.48
CA ALA A 155 5.87 -1.82 -10.24
C ALA A 155 6.36 -1.06 -11.47
N PHE A 156 6.98 0.10 -11.26
CA PHE A 156 7.42 0.98 -12.34
C PHE A 156 8.63 1.81 -11.92
N PHE A 157 9.40 2.27 -12.91
CA PHE A 157 10.56 3.13 -12.69
C PHE A 157 10.13 4.55 -12.29
N SER A 158 10.97 5.24 -11.52
CA SER A 158 10.70 6.61 -11.05
C SER A 158 10.59 7.63 -12.19
N ASP A 159 11.05 7.28 -13.39
CA ASP A 159 10.93 8.14 -14.56
C ASP A 159 9.60 8.02 -15.31
N VAL A 160 8.76 7.05 -14.96
CA VAL A 160 7.40 6.85 -15.47
C VAL A 160 6.42 7.75 -14.72
N GLU A 161 5.49 8.36 -15.44
CA GLU A 161 4.43 9.16 -14.87
C GLU A 161 3.26 8.27 -14.42
N LEU A 162 2.74 8.56 -13.23
CA LEU A 162 1.63 7.86 -12.63
C LEU A 162 0.37 8.74 -12.61
N GLU A 163 -0.73 8.20 -13.09
CA GLU A 163 -2.08 8.74 -12.94
C GLU A 163 -3.01 7.71 -12.26
N VAL A 164 -3.94 8.19 -11.45
CA VAL A 164 -5.09 7.39 -10.97
C VAL A 164 -6.35 8.10 -11.40
N ARG A 165 -7.16 7.43 -12.24
CA ARG A 165 -8.45 7.94 -12.68
C ARG A 165 -9.40 8.13 -11.50
N MET A 166 -10.50 8.83 -11.75
CA MET A 166 -11.47 9.12 -10.71
C MET A 166 -12.18 7.85 -10.25
N VAL A 167 -12.19 7.60 -8.94
CA VAL A 167 -13.06 6.57 -8.35
C VAL A 167 -14.50 7.05 -8.43
N THR A 168 -15.39 6.25 -9.00
CA THR A 168 -16.82 6.60 -9.19
C THR A 168 -17.71 5.98 -8.12
N PHE A 169 -17.25 4.89 -7.50
CA PHE A 169 -17.92 4.18 -6.42
C PHE A 169 -16.94 3.45 -5.51
N GLY A 170 -17.28 3.33 -4.22
CA GLY A 170 -16.51 2.56 -3.24
C GLY A 170 -15.19 3.22 -2.84
N TYR A 171 -14.27 2.41 -2.31
CA TYR A 171 -12.98 2.88 -1.81
C TYR A 171 -11.85 2.05 -2.41
N ARG A 172 -10.85 2.71 -2.98
CA ARG A 172 -9.63 2.08 -3.44
C ARG A 172 -8.51 2.32 -2.43
N VAL A 173 -7.93 1.25 -1.89
CA VAL A 173 -6.87 1.31 -0.88
C VAL A 173 -5.57 0.75 -1.43
N THR A 174 -4.48 1.49 -1.26
CA THR A 174 -3.15 1.08 -1.72
C THR A 174 -2.06 1.26 -0.69
N LEU A 175 -1.02 0.42 -0.77
CA LEU A 175 0.28 0.66 -0.16
C LEU A 175 1.28 1.01 -1.25
N THR A 176 2.13 1.99 -1.00
CA THR A 176 3.25 2.34 -1.87
C THR A 176 4.55 2.05 -1.16
N TYR A 177 5.44 1.34 -1.83
CA TYR A 177 6.81 1.09 -1.44
C TYR A 177 7.77 1.80 -2.40
N ASN A 178 8.80 2.42 -1.85
CA ASN A 178 9.92 2.92 -2.64
C ASN A 178 10.92 1.78 -2.88
N LEU A 179 11.44 1.69 -4.10
CA LEU A 179 12.43 0.70 -4.52
C LEU A 179 13.81 1.34 -4.63
N TYR A 180 14.79 0.77 -3.93
CA TYR A 180 16.17 1.24 -3.93
C TYR A 180 17.14 0.14 -4.36
N PHE A 181 18.22 0.52 -5.02
CA PHE A 181 19.39 -0.33 -5.14
C PHE A 181 20.22 -0.25 -3.85
N ALA A 182 20.54 -1.40 -3.27
CA ALA A 182 21.48 -1.46 -2.17
C ALA A 182 22.89 -1.10 -2.66
N PRO A 183 23.74 -0.48 -1.81
CA PRO A 183 25.15 -0.27 -2.12
C PRO A 183 25.85 -1.60 -2.43
N ALA A 184 26.68 -1.63 -3.48
CA ALA A 184 27.46 -2.80 -3.86
C ALA A 184 28.32 -3.32 -2.69
N GLY A 185 28.21 -4.61 -2.38
CA GLY A 185 28.97 -5.28 -1.32
C GLY A 185 28.19 -5.61 -0.04
N ILE A 186 26.91 -5.23 0.06
CA ILE A 186 26.01 -5.72 1.11
C ILE A 186 25.29 -6.97 0.57
N MET A 187 25.85 -8.16 0.82
CA MET A 187 25.07 -9.39 0.65
C MET A 187 23.85 -9.34 1.60
N PRO A 188 22.68 -9.85 1.20
CA PRO A 188 21.58 -10.01 2.14
C PRO A 188 22.06 -10.91 3.28
N CYS A 189 22.10 -10.38 4.50
CA CYS A 189 22.19 -11.22 5.68
C CYS A 189 20.94 -12.12 5.67
N PRO A 190 21.04 -13.44 5.89
CA PRO A 190 19.86 -14.29 6.00
C PRO A 190 18.93 -13.68 7.06
N THR A 191 17.67 -13.49 6.69
CA THR A 191 16.64 -12.85 7.49
C THR A 191 16.57 -13.54 8.85
N ILE A 192 17.22 -12.96 9.86
CA ILE A 192 16.90 -13.29 11.24
C ILE A 192 15.61 -12.52 11.52
N SER A 193 14.52 -13.28 11.60
CA SER A 193 13.20 -12.82 12.03
C SER A 193 13.26 -12.47 13.53
N THR A 194 13.99 -11.41 13.86
CA THR A 194 13.88 -10.72 15.14
C THR A 194 13.01 -9.52 14.89
N LEU A 195 11.89 -9.45 15.62
CA LEU A 195 10.95 -8.33 15.62
C LEU A 195 11.73 -7.02 15.62
N ALA A 196 11.42 -6.13 14.70
CA ALA A 196 12.06 -4.84 14.65
C ALA A 196 11.71 -4.04 15.93
N PRO A 197 12.55 -3.12 16.42
CA PRO A 197 12.32 -2.41 17.68
C PRO A 197 10.97 -1.66 17.76
N TYR A 198 10.44 -1.25 16.61
CA TYR A 198 9.12 -0.61 16.50
C TYR A 198 7.97 -1.61 16.70
N GLU A 199 8.14 -2.88 16.39
CA GLU A 199 7.13 -3.93 16.54
C GLU A 199 6.95 -4.31 18.02
N GLU A 200 8.03 -4.35 18.80
CA GLU A 200 7.94 -4.50 20.25
C GLU A 200 7.26 -3.30 20.90
N THR A 201 7.60 -2.09 20.45
CA THR A 201 6.98 -0.85 20.94
C THR A 201 5.47 -0.82 20.63
N LEU A 202 5.09 -1.24 19.41
CA LEU A 202 3.70 -1.35 19.00
C LEU A 202 2.96 -2.44 19.79
N ALA A 203 3.55 -3.61 19.96
CA ALA A 203 2.97 -4.71 20.73
C ALA A 203 2.72 -4.30 22.19
N GLN A 204 3.67 -3.57 22.80
CA GLN A 204 3.53 -3.04 24.15
C GLN A 204 2.41 -2.00 24.24
N ALA A 205 2.33 -1.06 23.29
CA ALA A 205 1.28 -0.06 23.24
C ALA A 205 -0.12 -0.70 23.06
N LEU A 206 -0.24 -1.69 22.17
CA LEU A 206 -1.48 -2.45 21.96
C LEU A 206 -1.89 -3.23 23.21
N TYR A 207 -0.92 -3.80 23.93
CA TYR A 207 -1.17 -4.52 25.18
C TYR A 207 -1.70 -3.58 26.27
N GLU A 208 -1.10 -2.41 26.43
CA GLU A 208 -1.53 -1.40 27.42
C GLU A 208 -2.93 -0.89 27.11
N ILE A 209 -3.26 -0.68 25.84
CA ILE A 209 -4.60 -0.28 25.42
C ILE A 209 -5.61 -1.42 25.65
N ALA A 210 -5.26 -2.66 25.29
CA ALA A 210 -6.14 -3.83 25.42
C ALA A 210 -6.39 -4.26 26.87
N THR A 211 -5.56 -3.83 27.81
CA THR A 211 -5.68 -4.15 29.25
C THR A 211 -6.20 -2.98 30.09
N ASN A 212 -6.52 -1.85 29.45
CA ASN A 212 -7.05 -0.67 30.13
C ASN A 212 -8.59 -0.64 30.06
N ASP A 213 -9.24 -0.94 31.17
CA ASP A 213 -10.71 -0.97 31.29
C ASP A 213 -11.40 0.40 31.04
N ALA A 214 -10.63 1.50 31.01
CA ALA A 214 -11.15 2.82 30.66
C ALA A 214 -11.19 3.08 29.15
N VAL A 215 -10.51 2.25 28.35
CA VAL A 215 -10.46 2.35 26.89
C VAL A 215 -11.44 1.34 26.29
N LEU A 216 -12.36 1.82 25.44
CA LEU A 216 -13.48 1.04 24.88
C LEU A 216 -14.39 0.41 25.97
N PRO A 217 -14.96 1.20 26.90
CA PRO A 217 -15.77 0.68 28.01
C PRO A 217 -17.04 -0.05 27.56
N ASP A 218 -17.56 0.26 26.37
CA ASP A 218 -18.71 -0.39 25.73
C ASP A 218 -18.29 -1.37 24.61
N GLY A 219 -16.99 -1.65 24.47
CA GLY A 219 -16.38 -2.37 23.36
C GLY A 219 -15.98 -1.48 22.16
N GLY A 220 -15.27 -2.05 21.19
CA GLY A 220 -14.86 -1.37 19.94
C GLY A 220 -13.73 -2.10 19.20
N TYR A 221 -13.27 -1.52 18.09
CA TYR A 221 -12.19 -2.09 17.27
C TYR A 221 -10.86 -1.38 17.60
N LEU A 222 -9.82 -2.15 17.96
CA LEU A 222 -8.45 -1.63 18.19
C LEU A 222 -7.62 -1.55 16.90
N GLY A 223 -8.10 -2.18 15.83
CA GLY A 223 -7.43 -2.28 14.55
C GLY A 223 -8.18 -3.23 13.63
N ILE A 224 -8.04 -3.02 12.33
CA ILE A 224 -8.60 -3.89 11.29
C ILE A 224 -7.48 -4.83 10.85
N GLY A 225 -7.61 -6.12 11.16
CA GLY A 225 -6.59 -7.11 10.82
C GLY A 225 -6.71 -7.55 9.36
N LEU A 226 -5.75 -7.15 8.51
CA LEU A 226 -5.58 -7.75 7.18
C LEU A 226 -4.80 -9.06 7.32
N ARG A 227 -5.49 -10.16 7.65
CA ARG A 227 -4.85 -11.46 7.79
C ARG A 227 -4.68 -12.13 6.42
N HIS A 228 -3.43 -12.22 5.98
CA HIS A 228 -3.00 -13.26 5.05
C HIS A 228 -2.24 -14.34 5.81
N ARG A 229 -2.50 -15.58 5.43
CA ARG A 229 -1.66 -16.74 5.73
C ARG A 229 -1.22 -17.22 4.36
N LEU A 230 0.03 -16.92 3.99
CA LEU A 230 0.61 -17.47 2.78
C LEU A 230 0.87 -18.98 2.99
N PRO A 231 0.72 -19.80 1.94
CA PRO A 231 0.98 -21.24 1.99
C PRO A 231 2.44 -21.59 2.33
#